data_AF-J0X747-F1
#
_entry.id   AF-J0X747-F1
#
_cell.length_a   1.000
_cell.length_b   1.000
_cell.length_c   1.000
_cell.angle_alpha   90.00
_cell.angle_beta   90.00
_cell.angle_gamma   90.00
#
_symmetry.space_group_name_H-M   'P 1'
#
loop_
_entity.id
_entity.type
_entity.pdbx_description
1 polymer ?
#
loop_
_entity_poly.entity_id
_entity_poly.type
_entity_poly.pdbx_seq_one_letter_code
_entity_poly.pdbx_strand_id
1 'polypeptide(L)'
;MHTQGGSLSDFSSSVANYGDSRPSCYEFKGYGESRGTCMKNEVASVENRTGLPVTIYFNSGYRGDSQVVPAGASANLVDDLKNDNASHRLGGE
;
A
#
# COMPACT_ATOMS: atom_id res chain seq x y z
N MET A 1 -6.12 -7.55 21.62
CA MET A 1 -6.60 -7.69 20.22
C MET A 1 -5.46 -7.22 19.34
N HIS A 2 -4.69 -8.14 18.75
CA HIS A 2 -3.51 -7.81 17.94
C HIS A 2 -3.95 -7.52 16.51
N THR A 3 -4.20 -6.26 16.17
CA THR A 3 -4.36 -5.85 14.76
C THR A 3 -2.97 -5.66 14.17
N GLN A 4 -2.32 -6.77 13.82
CA GLN A 4 -0.95 -6.79 13.29
C GLN A 4 -0.89 -6.50 11.77
N GLY A 5 -1.88 -5.84 11.18
CA GLY A 5 -1.99 -5.76 9.71
C GLY A 5 -2.62 -4.49 9.13
N GLY A 6 -2.76 -3.44 9.94
CA GLY A 6 -3.35 -2.17 9.51
C GLY A 6 -2.29 -1.14 9.17
N SER A 7 -1.53 -1.37 8.11
CA SER A 7 -0.51 -0.39 7.76
C SER A 7 -1.14 0.75 6.96
N LEU A 8 -1.55 1.76 7.74
CA LEU A 8 -2.02 3.07 7.32
C LEU A 8 -1.09 3.66 6.28
N SER A 9 -1.50 3.51 5.03
CA SER A 9 -0.80 4.07 3.91
C SER A 9 -1.49 5.38 3.56
N ASP A 10 -1.01 6.46 4.16
CA ASP A 10 -1.26 7.82 3.68
C ASP A 10 -0.62 7.96 2.29
N PHE A 11 -1.31 7.44 1.27
CA PHE A 11 -0.87 7.53 -0.12
C PHE A 11 -1.02 8.98 -0.56
N SER A 12 0.08 9.75 -0.59
CA SER A 12 0.04 11.16 -1.04
C SER A 12 0.41 11.33 -2.52
N SER A 13 1.05 10.33 -3.12
CA SER A 13 1.54 10.35 -4.51
C SER A 13 1.68 8.92 -5.03
N SER A 14 1.52 8.70 -6.34
CA SER A 14 1.73 7.39 -6.95
C SER A 14 3.19 6.93 -6.80
N VAL A 15 3.41 5.69 -6.39
CA VAL A 15 4.74 5.11 -6.20
C VAL A 15 4.89 3.87 -7.05
N ALA A 16 5.74 3.94 -8.06
CA ALA A 16 5.96 2.86 -9.01
C ALA A 16 6.82 1.72 -8.44
N ASN A 17 7.61 1.95 -7.39
CA ASN A 17 8.42 0.91 -6.77
C ASN A 17 8.61 1.23 -5.29
N TYR A 18 8.19 0.31 -4.42
CA TYR A 18 8.41 0.43 -2.98
C TYR A 18 9.85 0.20 -2.55
N GLY A 19 10.72 -0.32 -3.41
CA GLY A 19 12.08 -0.67 -3.02
C GLY A 19 12.12 -1.80 -1.99
N ASP A 20 13.24 -2.51 -2.00
CA ASP A 20 13.48 -3.66 -1.12
C ASP A 20 14.26 -3.27 0.15
N SER A 21 14.93 -2.12 0.17
CA SER A 21 15.78 -1.73 1.30
C SER A 21 15.99 -0.21 1.42
N ARG A 22 16.27 0.24 2.64
CA ARG A 22 16.71 1.61 2.92
C ARG A 22 18.05 1.92 2.23
N PRO A 23 18.29 3.18 1.81
CA PRO A 23 17.46 4.38 2.05
C PRO A 23 16.35 4.60 1.00
N SER A 24 16.24 3.71 0.02
CA SER A 24 15.35 3.89 -1.15
C SER A 24 13.96 3.31 -1.00
N CYS A 25 13.69 2.53 0.06
CA CYS A 25 12.39 1.91 0.23
C CYS A 25 11.31 2.93 0.61
N TYR A 26 10.10 2.71 0.11
CA TYR A 26 8.90 3.40 0.51
C TYR A 26 8.50 2.90 1.90
N GLU A 27 8.47 3.82 2.84
CA GLU A 27 8.19 3.52 4.23
C GLU A 27 6.72 3.78 4.56
N PHE A 28 6.19 3.04 5.52
CA PHE A 28 4.92 3.37 6.12
C PHE A 28 4.98 4.75 6.79
N LYS A 29 4.13 5.66 6.31
CA LYS A 29 4.04 7.04 6.81
C LYS A 29 2.99 7.25 7.89
N GLY A 30 2.09 6.28 8.08
CA GLY A 30 1.04 6.34 9.09
C GLY A 30 1.58 6.32 10.53
N TYR A 31 0.71 6.69 11.48
CA TYR A 31 0.97 6.58 12.91
C TYR A 31 0.82 5.12 13.36
N GLY A 32 1.82 4.56 14.05
CA GLY A 32 1.79 3.20 14.58
C GLY A 32 3.17 2.54 14.64
N GLU A 33 3.23 1.32 15.18
CA GLU A 33 4.46 0.52 15.38
C GLU A 33 5.21 0.20 14.07
N SER A 34 4.53 0.27 12.93
CA SER A 34 5.10 -0.02 11.60
C SER A 34 5.69 1.21 10.91
N ARG A 35 5.64 2.41 11.54
CA ARG A 35 6.12 3.66 10.95
C ARG A 35 7.62 3.60 10.67
N GLY A 36 8.02 3.94 9.44
CA GLY A 36 9.42 3.92 9.03
C GLY A 36 9.95 2.54 8.63
N THR A 37 9.11 1.51 8.60
CA THR A 37 9.45 0.20 8.04
C THR A 37 9.17 0.18 6.54
N CYS A 38 9.99 -0.51 5.76
CA CYS A 38 9.76 -0.70 4.33
C CYS A 38 8.41 -1.39 4.10
N MET A 39 7.61 -0.86 3.16
CA MET A 39 6.24 -1.31 2.90
C MET A 39 6.15 -2.58 2.04
N LYS A 40 7.16 -2.83 1.21
CA LYS A 40 7.14 -3.92 0.24
C LYS A 40 6.86 -5.26 0.92
N ASN A 41 5.87 -5.97 0.41
CA ASN A 41 5.48 -7.30 0.86
C ASN A 41 4.93 -7.40 2.30
N GLU A 42 4.42 -6.30 2.88
CA GLU A 42 3.96 -6.29 4.29
C GLU A 42 2.54 -5.74 4.46
N VAL A 43 1.85 -5.39 3.36
CA VAL A 43 0.49 -4.81 3.43
C VAL A 43 -0.55 -5.90 3.33
N ALA A 44 -1.35 -6.07 4.39
CA ALA A 44 -2.49 -6.98 4.42
C ALA A 44 -3.84 -6.26 4.31
N SER A 45 -3.91 -5.01 4.76
CA SER A 45 -5.08 -4.16 4.67
C SER A 45 -4.68 -2.71 4.40
N VAL A 46 -5.55 -1.99 3.73
CA VAL A 46 -5.35 -0.62 3.29
C VAL A 46 -6.50 0.23 3.79
N GLU A 47 -6.17 1.42 4.29
CA GLU A 47 -7.14 2.49 4.53
C GLU A 47 -6.80 3.66 3.61
N ASN A 48 -7.60 3.86 2.57
CA ASN A 48 -7.43 4.95 1.64
C ASN A 48 -8.06 6.23 2.22
N ARG A 49 -7.26 7.06 2.90
CA ARG A 49 -7.70 8.37 3.42
C ARG A 49 -7.70 9.48 2.39
N THR A 50 -7.39 9.16 1.14
CA THR A 50 -7.25 10.14 0.08
C THR A 50 -8.62 10.44 -0.53
N GLY A 51 -8.74 11.60 -1.19
CA GLY A 51 -9.95 11.96 -1.93
C GLY A 51 -10.10 11.24 -3.27
N LEU A 52 -9.21 10.31 -3.61
CA LEU A 52 -9.14 9.63 -4.90
C LEU A 52 -9.08 8.11 -4.71
N PRO A 53 -9.53 7.30 -5.69
CA PRO A 53 -9.30 5.87 -5.65
C PRO A 53 -7.80 5.56 -5.73
N VAL A 54 -7.36 4.52 -5.02
CA VAL A 54 -5.97 4.03 -5.07
C VAL A 54 -5.96 2.61 -5.61
N THR A 55 -5.14 2.35 -6.61
CA THR A 55 -4.91 1.00 -7.14
C THR A 55 -3.60 0.47 -6.59
N ILE A 56 -3.65 -0.66 -5.88
CA ILE A 56 -2.48 -1.38 -5.38
C ILE A 56 -2.11 -2.46 -6.39
N TYR A 57 -0.83 -2.66 -6.64
CA TYR A 57 -0.31 -3.64 -7.59
C TYR A 57 0.67 -4.60 -6.93
N PHE A 58 0.60 -5.85 -7.35
CA PHE A 58 1.55 -6.90 -6.98
C PHE A 58 2.98 -6.54 -7.40
N ASN A 59 3.19 -6.20 -8.68
CA ASN A 59 4.53 -5.87 -9.19
C ASN A 59 4.82 -4.37 -9.18
N SER A 60 6.12 -4.04 -9.18
CA SER A 60 6.58 -2.68 -9.45
C SER A 60 6.22 -2.25 -10.88
N GLY A 61 6.07 -0.95 -11.08
CA GLY A 61 5.69 -0.33 -12.35
C GLY A 61 4.21 -0.43 -12.68
N TYR A 62 3.34 -0.61 -11.68
CA TYR A 62 1.88 -0.73 -11.84
C TYR A 62 1.47 -1.95 -12.68
N ARG A 63 2.00 -3.12 -12.34
CA ARG A 63 1.83 -4.36 -13.13
C ARG A 63 1.31 -5.52 -12.29
N GLY A 64 0.76 -6.52 -12.98
CA GLY A 64 0.25 -7.75 -12.38
C GLY A 64 -1.12 -7.57 -11.74
N ASP A 65 -1.46 -8.49 -10.85
CA ASP A 65 -2.69 -8.42 -10.07
C ASP A 65 -2.79 -7.09 -9.32
N SER A 66 -3.99 -6.55 -9.32
CA SER A 66 -4.26 -5.25 -8.74
C SER A 66 -5.62 -5.19 -8.08
N GLN A 67 -5.72 -4.34 -7.06
CA GLN A 67 -6.96 -4.07 -6.37
C GLN A 67 -7.17 -2.58 -6.23
N VAL A 68 -8.37 -2.12 -6.60
CA VAL A 68 -8.79 -0.73 -6.40
C VAL A 68 -9.41 -0.59 -5.01
N VAL A 69 -8.90 0.36 -4.25
CA VAL A 69 -9.45 0.81 -2.96
C VAL A 69 -10.12 2.16 -3.19
N PRO A 70 -11.46 2.28 -3.02
CA PRO A 70 -12.18 3.53 -3.21
C PRO A 70 -11.67 4.66 -2.31
N ALA A 71 -11.92 5.91 -2.70
CA ALA A 71 -11.62 7.09 -1.88
C ALA A 71 -12.31 6.99 -0.51
N GLY A 72 -11.59 7.28 0.57
CA GLY A 72 -12.11 7.21 1.93
C GLY A 72 -12.41 5.80 2.46
N ALA A 73 -12.10 4.74 1.72
CA ALA A 73 -12.47 3.37 2.09
C ALA A 73 -11.33 2.59 2.72
N SER A 74 -11.68 1.69 3.64
CA SER A 74 -10.79 0.64 4.15
C SER A 74 -11.14 -0.71 3.52
N ALA A 75 -10.12 -1.45 3.10
CA ALA A 75 -10.28 -2.75 2.48
C ALA A 75 -9.11 -3.68 2.85
N ASN A 76 -9.42 -4.97 3.05
CA ASN A 76 -8.39 -6.00 3.05
C ASN A 76 -7.94 -6.26 1.62
N LEU A 77 -6.64 -6.50 1.43
CA LEU A 77 -6.14 -6.92 0.13
C LEU A 77 -6.57 -8.37 -0.13
N VAL A 78 -6.89 -8.68 -1.39
CA VAL A 78 -7.09 -10.06 -1.86
C VAL A 78 -5.83 -10.88 -1.61
N ASP A 79 -5.99 -12.18 -1.39
CA ASP A 79 -4.89 -13.06 -0.99
C ASP A 79 -3.68 -12.98 -1.93
N ASP A 80 -3.89 -12.81 -3.23
CA ASP A 80 -2.81 -12.68 -4.22
C ASP A 80 -1.98 -11.39 -4.09
N LEU A 81 -2.51 -10.32 -3.46
CA LEU A 81 -1.79 -9.06 -3.22
C LEU A 81 -1.31 -8.88 -1.77
N LYS A 82 -1.89 -9.66 -0.88
CA LYS A 82 -1.64 -9.58 0.55
C LYS A 82 -0.18 -9.96 0.81
N ASN A 83 0.58 -9.06 1.42
CA ASN A 83 2.01 -9.24 1.68
C ASN A 83 2.88 -9.45 0.42
N ASP A 84 2.40 -9.10 -0.77
CA ASP A 84 3.20 -9.19 -2.02
C ASP A 84 3.01 -7.97 -2.93
N ASN A 85 2.67 -6.82 -2.35
CA ASN A 85 2.50 -5.56 -3.06
C ASN A 85 3.82 -4.79 -3.21
N ALA A 86 4.03 -4.23 -4.40
CA ALA A 86 5.27 -3.52 -4.74
C ALA A 86 5.08 -2.14 -5.39
N SER A 87 3.84 -1.73 -5.71
CA SER A 87 3.53 -0.37 -6.17
C SER A 87 2.07 0.05 -5.93
N HIS A 88 1.79 1.36 -5.96
CA HIS A 88 0.42 1.90 -5.96
C HIS A 88 0.27 3.16 -6.81
N ARG A 89 -0.92 3.34 -7.37
CA ARG A 89 -1.27 4.51 -8.18
C ARG A 89 -2.51 5.20 -7.63
N LEU A 90 -2.42 6.52 -7.44
CA LEU A 90 -3.55 7.38 -7.07
C LEU A 90 -4.34 7.84 -8.29
N GLY A 91 -5.65 7.99 -8.11
CA GLY A 91 -6.55 8.53 -9.12
C GLY A 91 -6.67 7.61 -10.32
N GLY A 92 -6.74 6.28 -10.08
CA GLY A 92 -6.81 5.25 -11.12
C GLY A 92 -7.60 5.70 -12.34
N GLU A 93 -6.97 5.57 -13.52
CA GLU A 93 -7.58 5.87 -14.83
C GLU A 93 -8.93 5.18 -15.02
#